data_AF-A0A2H0DAN2-F1
#
_entry.id   AF-A0A2H0DAN2-F1
#
_cell.length_a   1.000
_cell.length_b   1.000
_cell.length_c   1.000
_cell.angle_alpha   90.00
_cell.angle_beta   90.00
_cell.angle_gamma   90.00
#
_symmetry.space_group_name_H-M   'P 1'
#
loop_
_entity.id
_entity.type
_entity.pdbx_description
1 polymer ?
#
loop_
_entity_poly.entity_id
_entity_poly.type
_entity_poly.pdbx_seq_one_letter_code
_entity_poly.pdbx_strand_id
1 'polypeptide(L)'
;DRVQFPHETIDVKGGDCDDLSVCLASLYESIGIETAFVDYRGNDHSRHVHLLFNTNLSPAEAGLITQNDKKYYVRKNSLGEEKIWIPLETTERSNFTNAWEKGVEKFSNEALDQLGLIKGTVQIIEIY
;
A
#
# COMPACT_ATOMS: atom_id res chain seq x y z
N ASP A 1 13.88 15.37 0.67
CA ASP A 1 13.62 14.82 2.00
C ASP A 1 14.59 13.70 2.32
N ARG A 2 14.76 13.35 3.61
CA ARG A 2 15.47 12.14 4.03
C ARG A 2 14.45 11.20 4.67
N VAL A 3 14.34 10.00 4.11
CA VAL A 3 13.53 8.92 4.70
C VAL A 3 14.21 8.39 5.98
N GLN A 4 13.45 8.28 7.05
CA GLN A 4 13.86 7.70 8.33
C GLN A 4 14.01 6.18 8.24
N PHE A 5 14.98 5.63 8.97
CA PHE A 5 15.03 4.19 9.21
C PHE A 5 13.87 3.77 10.13
N PRO A 6 13.38 2.52 10.05
CA PRO A 6 12.26 2.04 10.87
C PRO A 6 12.45 2.27 12.38
N HIS A 7 13.67 2.10 12.89
CA HIS A 7 13.95 2.34 14.30
C HIS A 7 13.82 3.83 14.68
N GLU A 8 14.21 4.75 13.79
CA GLU A 8 14.06 6.20 14.01
C GLU A 8 12.58 6.57 14.06
N THR A 9 11.77 6.09 13.11
CA THR A 9 10.31 6.31 13.06
C THR A 9 9.61 5.82 14.33
N ILE A 10 10.03 4.67 14.87
CA ILE A 10 9.53 4.12 16.13
C ILE A 10 9.96 4.97 17.32
N ASP A 11 11.24 5.38 17.38
CA ASP A 11 11.81 6.16 18.48
C ASP A 11 11.10 7.52 18.61
N VAL A 12 10.88 8.22 17.49
CA VAL A 12 10.20 9.53 17.47
C VAL A 12 8.66 9.40 17.45
N LYS A 13 8.14 8.18 17.26
CA LYS A 13 6.71 7.86 17.16
C LYS A 13 5.99 8.68 16.10
N GLY A 14 6.66 8.90 14.96
CA GLY A 14 6.17 9.79 13.93
C GLY A 14 7.07 9.83 12.70
N GLY A 15 6.54 10.43 11.66
CA GLY A 15 7.15 10.54 10.34
C GLY A 15 6.11 10.99 9.33
N ASP A 16 6.54 11.27 8.11
CA ASP A 16 5.63 11.54 7.00
C ASP A 16 5.19 10.22 6.30
N CYS A 17 4.65 10.33 5.08
CA CYS A 17 4.15 9.18 4.34
C CYS A 17 5.23 8.14 4.00
N ASP A 18 6.46 8.55 3.69
CA ASP A 18 7.51 7.61 3.30
C ASP A 18 8.14 6.93 4.54
N ASP A 19 8.39 7.69 5.60
CA ASP A 19 8.86 7.21 6.90
C ASP A 19 7.96 6.11 7.48
N LEU A 20 6.65 6.37 7.52
CA LEU A 20 5.66 5.45 8.07
C LEU A 20 5.46 4.23 7.17
N SER A 21 5.50 4.42 5.85
CA SER A 21 5.39 3.32 4.90
C SER A 21 6.58 2.39 4.98
N VAL A 22 7.81 2.91 5.02
CA VAL A 22 9.03 2.10 5.18
C VAL A 22 9.06 1.36 6.51
N CYS A 23 8.67 2.04 7.60
CA CYS A 23 8.60 1.41 8.91
C CYS A 23 7.60 0.23 8.93
N LEU A 24 6.38 0.43 8.42
CA LEU A 24 5.36 -0.62 8.43
C LEU A 24 5.71 -1.77 7.47
N ALA A 25 6.21 -1.46 6.28
CA ALA A 25 6.71 -2.45 5.34
C ALA A 25 7.78 -3.35 6.00
N SER A 26 8.75 -2.73 6.67
CA SER A 26 9.83 -3.47 7.37
C SER A 26 9.28 -4.43 8.43
N LEU A 27 8.25 -4.02 9.17
CA LEU A 27 7.61 -4.87 10.17
C LEU A 27 6.87 -6.05 9.52
N TYR A 28 6.12 -5.82 8.44
CA TYR A 28 5.41 -6.86 7.71
C TYR A 28 6.35 -7.85 7.03
N GLU A 29 7.35 -7.38 6.30
CA GLU A 29 8.36 -8.22 5.64
C GLU A 29 9.15 -9.06 6.66
N SER A 30 9.46 -8.51 7.84
CA SER A 30 10.19 -9.24 8.88
C SER A 30 9.46 -10.50 9.39
N ILE A 31 8.15 -10.57 9.20
CA ILE A 31 7.31 -11.72 9.56
C ILE A 31 6.75 -12.45 8.34
N GLY A 32 7.25 -12.16 7.14
CA GLY A 32 6.88 -12.83 5.90
C GLY A 32 5.57 -12.36 5.26
N ILE A 33 5.07 -11.18 5.65
CA ILE A 33 3.97 -10.52 4.93
C ILE A 33 4.59 -9.66 3.84
N GLU A 34 4.42 -10.11 2.60
CA GLU A 34 4.92 -9.41 1.43
C GLU A 34 4.21 -8.08 1.22
N THR A 35 4.96 -7.07 0.81
CA THR A 35 4.53 -5.69 0.65
C THR A 35 5.08 -5.06 -0.62
N ALA A 36 4.44 -3.98 -1.05
CA ALA A 36 4.89 -3.13 -2.14
C ALA A 36 4.49 -1.68 -1.86
N PHE A 37 5.28 -0.72 -2.32
CA PHE A 37 4.90 0.68 -2.25
C PHE A 37 4.05 1.09 -3.45
N VAL A 38 3.11 1.99 -3.22
CA VAL A 38 2.39 2.70 -4.29
C VAL A 38 2.86 4.14 -4.29
N ASP A 39 3.62 4.50 -5.31
CA ASP A 39 4.18 5.84 -5.50
C ASP A 39 3.29 6.65 -6.45
N TYR A 40 2.67 7.70 -5.92
CA TYR A 40 1.76 8.60 -6.65
C TYR A 40 2.54 9.81 -7.17
N ARG A 41 2.80 9.87 -8.48
CA ARG A 41 3.67 10.85 -9.16
C ARG A 41 2.94 11.88 -10.02
N GLY A 42 1.61 11.74 -10.20
CA GLY A 42 0.86 12.48 -11.21
C GLY A 42 0.79 13.99 -11.05
N ASN A 43 0.98 14.52 -9.83
CA ASN A 43 0.76 15.93 -9.53
C ASN A 43 1.99 16.51 -8.80
N ASP A 44 2.64 17.51 -9.39
CA ASP A 44 3.91 18.14 -8.95
C ASP A 44 3.92 18.73 -7.51
N HIS A 45 2.81 18.64 -6.77
CA HIS A 45 2.64 19.26 -5.44
C HIS A 45 2.18 18.30 -4.34
N SER A 46 2.01 17.01 -4.60
CA SER A 46 1.69 16.03 -3.55
C SER A 46 2.18 14.63 -3.94
N ARG A 47 3.51 14.46 -3.89
CA ARG A 47 4.08 13.10 -3.89
C ARG A 47 3.63 12.44 -2.62
N HIS A 48 3.08 11.24 -2.76
CA HIS A 48 2.53 10.48 -1.66
C HIS A 48 2.86 9.03 -1.87
N VAL A 49 3.07 8.28 -0.79
CA VAL A 49 3.37 6.86 -0.85
C VAL A 49 2.40 6.11 0.05
N HIS A 50 1.77 5.06 -0.50
CA HIS A 50 1.00 4.10 0.27
C HIS A 50 1.73 2.75 0.35
N LEU A 51 1.22 1.89 1.23
CA LEU A 51 1.61 0.48 1.30
C LEU A 51 0.53 -0.40 0.67
N LEU A 52 0.92 -1.37 -0.13
CA LEU A 52 0.15 -2.57 -0.46
C LEU A 52 0.72 -3.73 0.36
N PHE A 53 -0.13 -4.52 1.00
CA PHE A 53 0.30 -5.78 1.61
C PHE A 53 -0.47 -6.97 1.04
N ASN A 54 0.24 -8.08 0.85
CA ASN A 54 -0.29 -9.33 0.34
C ASN A 54 -0.96 -10.10 1.48
N THR A 55 -2.21 -10.51 1.28
CA THR A 55 -2.96 -11.32 2.25
C THR A 55 -2.68 -12.82 2.13
N ASN A 56 -1.95 -13.21 1.08
CA ASN A 56 -1.74 -14.59 0.62
C ASN A 56 -3.02 -15.35 0.22
N LEU A 57 -4.17 -14.68 0.22
CA LEU A 57 -5.44 -15.24 -0.26
C LEU A 57 -5.49 -15.20 -1.78
N SER A 58 -6.04 -16.25 -2.37
CA SER A 58 -6.38 -16.27 -3.79
C SER A 58 -7.59 -15.39 -4.09
N PRO A 59 -7.79 -14.93 -5.34
CA PRO A 59 -8.97 -14.13 -5.71
C PRO A 59 -10.32 -14.80 -5.38
N ALA A 60 -10.37 -16.14 -5.39
CA ALA A 60 -11.58 -16.89 -5.03
C ALA A 60 -11.94 -16.77 -3.54
N GLU A 61 -10.98 -16.42 -2.68
CA GLU A 61 -11.14 -16.28 -1.24
C GLU A 61 -11.43 -14.83 -0.81
N ALA A 62 -11.61 -13.90 -1.74
CA ALA A 62 -11.85 -12.48 -1.46
C ALA A 62 -13.01 -12.22 -0.49
N GLY A 63 -14.05 -13.07 -0.57
CA GLY A 63 -15.21 -13.01 0.31
C GLY A 63 -14.90 -13.18 1.80
N LEU A 64 -13.74 -13.72 2.16
CA LEU A 64 -13.25 -13.79 3.55
C LEU A 64 -12.86 -12.42 4.12
N ILE A 65 -12.46 -11.49 3.24
CA ILE A 65 -12.09 -10.12 3.61
C ILE A 65 -13.31 -9.20 3.48
N THR A 66 -13.96 -9.23 2.32
CA THR A 66 -15.04 -8.29 1.99
C THR A 66 -15.84 -8.76 0.78
N GLN A 67 -17.10 -8.32 0.68
CA GLN A 67 -17.96 -8.54 -0.49
C GLN A 67 -17.87 -7.40 -1.51
N ASN A 68 -17.07 -6.36 -1.22
CA ASN A 68 -16.86 -5.22 -2.12
C ASN A 68 -15.55 -5.41 -2.90
N ASP A 69 -15.68 -5.72 -4.20
CA ASP A 69 -14.56 -5.96 -5.12
C ASP A 69 -13.65 -4.74 -5.32
N LYS A 70 -14.12 -3.53 -4.98
CA LYS A 70 -13.29 -2.31 -5.01
C LYS A 70 -12.37 -2.18 -3.81
N LYS A 71 -12.57 -2.96 -2.73
CA LYS A 71 -11.80 -2.83 -1.48
C LYS A 71 -10.47 -3.60 -1.48
N TYR A 72 -10.13 -4.28 -2.57
CA TYR A 72 -8.85 -4.97 -2.70
C TYR A 72 -8.33 -4.89 -4.14
N TYR A 73 -7.07 -5.24 -4.33
CA TYR A 73 -6.42 -5.29 -5.63
C TYR A 73 -5.87 -6.70 -5.88
N VAL A 74 -6.15 -7.25 -7.06
CA VAL A 74 -5.60 -8.55 -7.47
C VAL A 74 -4.32 -8.32 -8.26
N ARG A 75 -3.22 -8.90 -7.80
CA ARG A 75 -1.93 -8.89 -8.50
C ARG A 75 -1.09 -10.10 -8.14
N LYS A 76 -0.06 -10.33 -8.94
CA LYS A 76 0.93 -11.39 -8.67
C LYS A 76 1.80 -11.08 -7.46
N ASN A 77 2.06 -12.11 -6.66
CA ASN A 77 3.13 -12.11 -5.65
C ASN A 77 4.51 -12.38 -6.27
N SER A 78 5.54 -12.39 -5.45
CA SER A 78 6.93 -12.75 -5.79
C SER A 78 7.09 -14.14 -6.40
N LEU A 79 6.13 -15.05 -6.17
CA LEU A 79 6.07 -16.38 -6.80
C LEU A 79 5.32 -16.40 -8.13
N GLY A 80 4.77 -15.26 -8.57
CA GLY A 80 4.01 -15.12 -9.82
C GLY A 80 2.55 -15.58 -9.73
N GLU A 81 2.04 -15.84 -8.53
CA GLU A 81 0.66 -16.28 -8.26
C GLU A 81 -0.26 -15.08 -8.04
N GLU A 82 -1.46 -15.08 -8.63
CA GLU A 82 -2.47 -14.06 -8.35
C GLU A 82 -2.92 -14.14 -6.89
N LYS A 83 -2.77 -13.03 -6.16
CA LYS A 83 -3.16 -12.90 -4.77
C LYS A 83 -3.97 -11.62 -4.56
N ILE A 84 -4.61 -11.55 -3.40
CA ILE A 84 -5.32 -10.36 -2.94
C ILE A 84 -4.38 -9.47 -2.14
N TRP A 85 -4.29 -8.23 -2.57
CA TRP A 85 -3.50 -7.17 -1.96
C TRP A 85 -4.39 -6.05 -1.44
N ILE A 86 -4.02 -5.53 -0.28
CA ILE A 86 -4.79 -4.50 0.41
C ILE A 86 -4.01 -3.18 0.40
N PRO A 87 -4.56 -2.12 -0.19
CA PRO A 87 -3.97 -0.79 -0.12
C PRO A 87 -4.23 -0.18 1.26
N LEU A 88 -3.21 0.45 1.83
CA LEU A 88 -3.24 1.04 3.16
C LEU A 88 -2.62 2.43 3.13
N GLU A 89 -3.40 3.43 3.55
CA GLU A 89 -2.92 4.79 3.81
C GLU A 89 -2.23 4.80 5.19
N THR A 90 -0.91 4.73 5.20
CA THR A 90 -0.10 4.60 6.43
C THR A 90 -0.11 5.85 7.29
N THR A 91 -0.49 7.00 6.72
CA THR A 91 -0.60 8.27 7.46
C THR A 91 -1.96 8.45 8.15
N GLU A 92 -2.94 7.57 7.91
CA GLU A 92 -4.22 7.55 8.62
C GLU A 92 -4.08 6.81 9.96
N ARG A 93 -4.01 7.57 11.05
CA ARG A 93 -3.65 7.07 12.40
C ARG A 93 -4.84 6.77 13.31
N SER A 94 -6.08 6.83 12.82
CA SER A 94 -7.27 6.59 13.66
C SER A 94 -7.53 5.11 13.94
N ASN A 95 -7.66 4.28 12.90
CA ASN A 95 -7.83 2.83 12.99
C ASN A 95 -7.58 2.17 11.63
N PHE A 96 -7.44 0.85 11.64
CA PHE A 96 -7.18 0.06 10.43
C PHE A 96 -8.27 0.23 9.35
N THR A 97 -9.55 0.21 9.72
CA THR A 97 -10.66 0.32 8.75
C THR A 97 -10.58 1.63 7.98
N ASN A 98 -10.36 2.75 8.67
CA ASN A 98 -10.22 4.07 8.04
C ASN A 98 -8.97 4.14 7.15
N ALA A 99 -7.83 3.61 7.61
CA ALA A 99 -6.59 3.58 6.83
C ALA A 99 -6.74 2.74 5.55
N TRP A 100 -7.46 1.62 5.65
CA TRP A 100 -7.79 0.79 4.50
C TRP A 100 -8.76 1.50 3.55
N GLU A 101 -9.82 2.12 4.06
CA GLU A 101 -10.78 2.86 3.24
C GLU A 101 -10.14 4.02 2.47
N LYS A 102 -9.30 4.81 3.12
CA LYS A 102 -8.54 5.89 2.46
C LYS A 102 -7.51 5.34 1.47
N GLY A 103 -6.84 4.24 1.82
CA GLY A 103 -5.93 3.54 0.93
C GLY A 103 -6.63 3.10 -0.36
N VAL A 104 -7.79 2.46 -0.22
CA VAL A 104 -8.66 2.03 -1.34
C VAL A 104 -9.15 3.21 -2.16
N GLU A 105 -9.67 4.26 -1.52
CA GLU A 105 -10.22 5.43 -2.22
C GLU A 105 -9.18 6.07 -3.13
N LYS A 106 -7.98 6.35 -2.60
CA LYS A 106 -6.89 6.94 -3.38
C LYS A 106 -6.39 6.00 -4.46
N PHE A 107 -6.18 4.71 -4.14
CA PHE A 107 -5.71 3.72 -5.10
C PHE A 107 -6.71 3.53 -6.25
N SER A 108 -8.00 3.34 -5.95
CA SER A 108 -9.04 3.21 -6.98
C SER A 108 -9.07 4.43 -7.88
N ASN A 109 -9.11 5.63 -7.29
CA ASN A 109 -9.22 6.86 -8.07
C ASN A 109 -7.97 7.12 -8.93
N GLU A 110 -6.79 7.19 -8.32
CA GLU A 110 -5.58 7.62 -9.03
C GLU A 110 -4.96 6.49 -9.86
N ALA A 111 -4.92 5.27 -9.33
CA ALA A 111 -4.24 4.15 -10.00
C ALA A 111 -5.13 3.51 -11.08
N LEU A 112 -6.43 3.35 -10.82
CA LEU A 112 -7.37 2.62 -11.69
C LEU A 112 -8.26 3.55 -12.52
N ASP A 113 -9.09 4.39 -11.90
CA ASP A 113 -10.10 5.21 -12.59
C ASP A 113 -9.46 6.26 -13.50
N GLN A 114 -8.39 6.91 -13.02
CA GLN A 114 -7.59 7.83 -13.82
C GLN A 114 -6.56 7.15 -14.72
N LEU A 115 -6.52 5.80 -14.72
CA LEU A 115 -5.56 4.97 -15.45
C LEU A 115 -4.11 5.28 -15.09
N GLY A 116 -3.83 5.67 -13.83
CA GLY A 116 -2.51 6.13 -13.42
C GLY A 116 -1.42 5.07 -13.54
N LEU A 117 -1.75 3.79 -13.33
CA LEU A 117 -0.82 2.68 -13.59
C LEU A 117 -0.41 2.59 -15.06
N ILE A 118 -1.36 2.81 -15.98
CA ILE A 118 -1.11 2.74 -17.43
C ILE A 118 -0.36 3.99 -17.90
N LYS A 119 -0.70 5.16 -17.37
CA LYS A 119 -0.08 6.45 -17.70
C LYS A 119 1.29 6.63 -17.04
N GLY A 120 1.66 5.80 -16.08
CA GLY A 120 2.89 5.92 -15.30
C GLY A 120 2.87 7.04 -14.25
N THR A 121 1.69 7.61 -13.98
CA THR A 121 1.49 8.61 -12.91
C THR A 121 1.31 7.96 -11.54
N VAL A 122 1.09 6.65 -11.49
CA VAL A 122 1.16 5.82 -10.29
C VAL A 122 2.05 4.62 -10.60
N GLN A 123 2.98 4.30 -9.70
CA GLN A 123 3.86 3.13 -9.84
C GLN A 123 3.77 2.25 -8.61
N ILE A 124 3.64 0.93 -8.83
CA ILE A 124 3.84 -0.06 -7.77
C ILE A 124 5.32 -0.43 -7.77
N ILE A 125 5.96 -0.35 -6.60
CA ILE A 125 7.38 -0.61 -6.40
C ILE A 125 7.49 -1.81 -5.45
N GLU A 126 8.04 -2.92 -5.95
CA GLU A 126 8.29 -4.11 -5.13
C GLU A 126 9.42 -3.85 -4.12
N ILE A 127 9.33 -4.54 -2.98
CA ILE A 127 10.38 -4.58 -1.96
C ILE A 127 11.12 -5.91 -2.14
N TYR A 128 12.44 -5.86 -2.33
CA TYR A 128 13.32 -7.03 -2.55
C TYR A 128 14.44 -7.07 -1.51
#